data_AF-A0A5C8B931-F1
#
_entry.id   AF-A0A5C8B931-F1
#
_cell.length_a   1.000
_cell.length_b   1.000
_cell.length_c   1.000
_cell.angle_alpha   90.00
_cell.angle_beta   90.00
_cell.angle_gamma   90.00
#
_symmetry.space_group_name_H-M   'P 1'
#
loop_
_entity.id
_entity.type
_entity.pdbx_description
1 polymer ?
#
loop_
_entity_poly.entity_id
_entity_poly.type
_entity_poly.pdbx_seq_one_letter_code
_entity_poly.pdbx_strand_id
1 'polypeptide(L)' 'MKEYRCTRNAPYTHPCDGKSDLSARNGYYIRAETAQEARAIMVERFPEEASFGFTVDEWKNLSWLAEQVNAS' A
#
# COMPACT_ATOMS: atom_id res chain seq x y z
N MET A 1 11.25 -11.14 -2.13
CA MET A 1 10.05 -10.34 -2.42
C MET A 1 9.13 -10.27 -1.24
N LYS A 2 8.73 -9.05 -0.90
CA LYS A 2 7.76 -8.72 0.15
C LYS A 2 6.49 -8.18 -0.50
N GLU A 3 5.39 -8.20 0.24
CA GLU A 3 4.14 -7.56 -0.18
C GLU A 3 4.01 -6.20 0.52
N TYR A 4 3.59 -5.19 -0.21
CA TYR A 4 3.37 -3.84 0.29
C TYR A 4 1.95 -3.41 -0.04
N ARG A 5 1.23 -2.88 0.95
CA ARG A 5 -0.03 -2.18 0.75
C ARG A 5 0.28 -0.72 0.44
N CYS A 6 -0.02 -0.31 -0.79
CA CYS A 6 0.18 1.05 -1.27
C CYS A 6 -1.15 1.80 -1.35
N THR A 7 -1.27 2.97 -0.74
CA THR A 7 -2.50 3.76 -0.73
C THR A 7 -2.26 5.06 -1.48
N ARG A 8 -3.17 5.40 -2.41
CA ARG A 8 -3.20 6.71 -3.08
C ARG A 8 -3.48 7.78 -2.04
N ASN A 9 -2.73 8.87 -2.01
CA ASN A 9 -2.96 9.97 -1.06
C ASN A 9 -3.90 11.05 -1.63
N ALA A 10 -4.10 11.11 -2.95
CA ALA A 10 -5.01 12.07 -3.56
C ALA A 10 -6.45 11.87 -3.02
N PRO A 11 -7.19 12.94 -2.70
CA PRO A 11 -8.54 12.84 -2.16
C PRO A 11 -9.49 12.18 -3.16
N TYR A 12 -10.37 11.29 -2.67
CA TYR A 12 -11.41 10.75 -3.53
C TYR A 12 -12.43 11.84 -3.89
N THR A 13 -12.87 11.85 -5.14
CA THR A 13 -13.83 12.84 -5.65
C THR A 13 -15.26 12.57 -5.19
N HIS A 14 -15.56 11.31 -4.86
CA HIS A 14 -16.87 10.88 -4.36
C HIS A 14 -16.93 10.96 -2.83
N PRO A 15 -18.11 11.25 -2.25
CA PRO A 15 -18.29 11.28 -0.81
C PRO A 15 -18.31 9.86 -0.25
N CYS A 16 -17.20 9.44 0.34
CA CYS A 16 -17.06 8.20 1.11
C CYS A 16 -16.13 8.43 2.30
N ASP A 17 -16.10 7.51 3.26
CA ASP A 17 -15.21 7.63 4.44
C ASP A 17 -13.73 7.71 4.03
N GLY A 18 -13.37 6.99 2.97
CA GLY A 18 -12.06 7.05 2.34
C GLY A 18 -11.71 8.38 1.68
N LYS A 19 -12.62 9.36 1.61
CA LYS A 19 -12.32 10.69 1.02
C LYS A 19 -11.21 11.40 1.77
N SER A 20 -11.26 11.38 3.10
CA SER A 20 -10.29 12.05 3.97
C SER A 20 -9.54 11.10 4.88
N ASP A 21 -10.07 9.90 5.14
CA ASP A 21 -9.42 8.90 5.97
C ASP A 21 -8.66 7.88 5.10
N LEU A 22 -7.33 7.92 5.16
CA LEU A 22 -6.47 6.98 4.43
C LEU A 22 -6.61 5.54 4.94
N SER A 23 -6.98 5.33 6.21
CA SER A 23 -7.11 4.00 6.80
C SER A 23 -8.31 3.23 6.22
N ALA A 24 -9.37 3.98 5.88
CA ALA A 24 -10.59 3.48 5.23
C ALA A 24 -10.43 3.23 3.72
N ARG A 25 -9.29 3.59 3.10
CA ARG A 25 -9.04 3.34 1.68
C ARG A 25 -8.59 1.91 1.42
N ASN A 26 -9.17 1.28 0.42
CA ASN A 26 -8.61 0.04 -0.12
C ASN A 26 -7.25 0.35 -0.79
N GLY A 27 -6.19 -0.27 -0.27
CA GLY A 27 -4.85 -0.14 -0.82
C GLY A 27 -4.61 -1.09 -2.00
N TYR A 28 -3.54 -0.84 -2.74
CA TYR A 28 -3.01 -1.69 -3.80
C TYR A 28 -1.90 -2.57 -3.23
N TYR A 29 -2.08 -3.89 -3.30
CA TYR A 29 -1.07 -4.84 -2.86
C TYR A 29 -0.06 -5.09 -3.97
N ILE A 30 1.18 -4.69 -3.74
CA ILE A 30 2.28 -4.77 -4.72
C ILE A 30 3.38 -5.64 -4.12
N ARG A 31 3.88 -6.59 -4.91
CA ARG A 31 5.07 -7.37 -4.55
C ARG A 31 6.30 -6.67 -5.08
N ALA A 32 7.24 -6.38 -4.19
CA ALA A 32 8.47 -5.67 -4.50
C ALA A 32 9.60 -6.11 -3.55
N GLU A 33 10.84 -5.82 -3.92
CA GLU A 33 11.98 -6.01 -3.01
C GLU A 33 12.02 -4.91 -1.94
N THR A 34 11.65 -3.68 -2.32
CA THR A 34 11.70 -2.49 -1.44
C THR A 34 10.43 -1.65 -1.53
N ALA A 35 10.19 -0.82 -0.50
CA ALA A 35 9.10 0.14 -0.50
C ALA A 35 9.23 1.19 -1.62
N GLN A 36 10.47 1.55 -1.97
CA GLN A 36 10.79 2.47 -3.06
C GLN A 36 10.37 1.89 -4.42
N GLU A 37 10.63 0.60 -4.64
CA GLU A 37 10.20 -0.11 -5.84
C GLU A 37 8.67 -0.21 -5.91
N ALA A 38 8.01 -0.54 -4.79
CA ALA A 38 6.54 -0.55 -4.72
C ALA A 38 5.95 0.85 -5.03
N ARG A 39 6.59 1.93 -4.54
CA ARG A 39 6.21 3.31 -4.85
C ARG A 39 6.42 3.64 -6.32
N ALA A 40 7.52 3.20 -6.94
CA ALA A 40 7.79 3.45 -8.35
C ALA A 40 6.69 2.85 -9.23
N ILE A 41 6.27 1.61 -8.93
CA ILE A 41 5.15 0.94 -9.61
C ILE A 41 3.85 1.77 -9.47
N MET A 42 3.59 2.36 -8.30
CA MET A 42 2.44 3.24 -8.10
C MET A 42 2.53 4.54 -8.90
N VAL A 43 3.72 5.15 -9.02
CA VAL A 43 3.95 6.34 -9.84
C VAL A 43 3.69 6.04 -11.31
N GLU A 44 4.15 4.91 -11.82
CA GLU A 44 3.90 4.48 -13.21
C GLU A 44 2.41 4.23 -13.46
N ARG A 45 1.69 3.67 -12.47
CA ARG A 45 0.28 3.35 -12.59
C ARG A 45 -0.65 4.57 -12.42
N PHE A 46 -0.24 5.55 -11.61
CA PHE A 46 -1.03 6.75 -11.29
C PHE A 46 -0.16 8.02 -11.40
N PRO A 47 0.36 8.34 -12.60
CA PRO A 47 1.30 9.44 -12.77
C PRO A 47 0.71 10.80 -12.40
N GLU A 48 -0.59 11.00 -12.65
CA GLU A 48 -1.32 12.22 -12.31
C GLU A 48 -1.42 12.47 -10.78
N GLU A 49 -1.25 11.42 -9.98
CA GLU A 49 -1.35 11.46 -8.53
C GLU A 49 0.02 11.42 -7.84
N ALA A 50 1.10 11.27 -8.61
CA ALA A 50 2.46 11.19 -8.09
C ALA A 50 2.82 12.42 -7.22
N SER A 51 2.29 13.59 -7.57
CA SER A 51 2.44 14.84 -6.81
C SER A 51 1.78 14.82 -5.43
N PHE A 52 0.72 14.03 -5.24
CA PHE A 52 0.11 13.79 -3.92
C PHE A 52 0.85 12.71 -3.14
N GLY A 53 1.59 11.85 -3.84
CA GLY A 53 2.35 10.75 -3.28
C GLY A 53 1.50 9.52 -2.95
N PHE A 54 2.20 8.50 -2.43
CA PHE A 54 1.63 7.22 -2.06
C PHE A 54 2.14 6.82 -0.68
N THR A 55 1.24 6.36 0.18
CA THR A 55 1.60 5.70 1.43
C THR A 55 1.96 4.25 1.10
N VAL A 56 3.06 3.73 1.65
CA VAL A 56 3.54 2.36 1.38
C VAL A 56 3.83 1.69 2.70
N ASP A 57 3.04 0.66 3.02
CA ASP A 57 3.17 -0.13 4.24
C ASP A 57 3.57 -1.56 3.89
N GLU A 58 4.57 -2.12 4.56
CA GLU A 58 4.90 -3.54 4.42
C GLU A 58 3.73 -4.38 4.93
N TRP A 59 3.14 -5.18 4.05
CA TRP A 59 2.02 -6.03 4.38
C TRP A 59 2.51 -7.37 4.93
N LYS A 60 2.41 -7.52 6.25
CA LYS A 60 2.68 -8.79 6.91
C LYS A 60 1.46 -9.68 6.75
N ASN A 61 1.46 -10.53 5.71
CA ASN A 61 0.46 -11.58 5.59
C ASN A 61 0.57 -12.53 6.81
N LEU A 62 -0.57 -13.01 7.31
CA LEU A 62 -0.68 -13.93 8.44
C LEU A 62 0.19 -15.19 8.29
N SER A 63 0.56 -15.57 7.06
CA SER A 63 1.56 -16.61 6.79
C SER A 63 2.87 -16.39 7.54
N TRP A 64 3.31 -15.13 7.66
CA TRP A 64 4.55 -14.75 8.36
C TRP A 64 4.45 -14.88 9.88
N LEU A 65 3.24 -14.79 10.45
CA LEU A 65 3.01 -15.05 11.87
C LEU A 65 3.05 -16.55 12.15
N ALA A 66 2.44 -17.38 11.29
CA ALA A 66 2.39 -18.83 11.46
C ALA A 66 3.78 -19.49 11.50
N GLU A 67 4.75 -18.98 10.72
CA GLU A 67 6.14 -19.47 10.74
C GLU A 67 6.88 -19.13 12.05
N GLN A 68 6.54 -18.03 12.72
CA GLN A 68 7.17 -17.66 13.99
C GLN A 68 6.58 -18.40 15.19
N VAL A 69 5.29 -18.75 15.16
CA VAL A 69 4.67 -19.55 16.22
C VAL A 69 5.17 -20.99 16.20
N ASN A 70 5.49 -21.54 15.03
CA ASN A 70 6.06 -22.89 14.91
C ASN A 70 7.59 -22.96 15.14
N ALA A 71 8.25 -21.82 15.30
CA ALA A 71 9.68 -21.74 15.63
C ALA A 71 9.93 -21.44 17.13
N SER A 72 8.88 -21.46 17.96
CA SER A 72 8.92 -21.15 19.40
C SER A 72 8.67 -22.39 20.27
#